data_AF-A0A662UE70-F1
#
_entry.id   AF-A0A662UE70-F1
#
_cell.length_a   1.000
_cell.length_b   1.000
_cell.length_c   1.000
_cell.angle_alpha   90.00
_cell.angle_beta   90.00
_cell.angle_gamma   90.00
#
_symmetry.space_group_name_H-M   'P 1'
#
loop_
_entity.id
_entity.type
_entity.pdbx_description
1 polymer ?
#
loop_
_entity_poly.entity_id
_entity_poly.type
_entity_poly.pdbx_seq_one_letter_code
_entity_poly.pdbx_strand_id
1 'polypeptide(L)'
;KVDVIVMGGTFTALPWSYKLWFVTSVFEAFNRFPEPKPKILPSLEEAHARNETAKIRVVGLTFETRPDWAREKHADEMLYLGGTRVEVGVQSIYDDVLRKIERGHAVRDTIEATRILKDSGFKIVYHIMPGLPGSDLDRDLEMIKELFSNPDFMPDMLKIYPTLVIKGTKLYEWWRRGEYRALCEDEVIELISEMYRYIPKWVRIMRIQRDVPAQYIEAGPKKGNLREYVERKALEKGIRVREIRYREVGRALYKRGVTPKKIVITKEYYEASGGIEVFIAAEDPVNDILVGLLRLRIPSEKAHRPEVDARTAIVRELHVYGPQVPVGHSDPLGWQHRGWGRRLLETAEEVARYEFSAKKILVLSGVGVREYYRKLGYHRPPDSPYMTKFLA
;
A
#
# COMPACT_ATOMS: atom_id res chain seq x y z
N LYS A 1 13.13 -3.34 -13.11
CA LYS A 1 12.46 -3.53 -11.79
C LYS A 1 10.97 -3.37 -12.04
N VAL A 2 10.13 -4.26 -11.52
CA VAL A 2 8.68 -4.27 -11.76
C VAL A 2 7.97 -4.48 -10.41
N ASP A 3 6.88 -3.74 -10.17
CA ASP A 3 5.92 -3.99 -9.10
C ASP A 3 4.69 -4.63 -9.74
N VAL A 4 4.34 -5.84 -9.32
CA VAL A 4 3.26 -6.63 -9.89
C VAL A 4 2.01 -6.47 -9.04
N ILE A 5 0.86 -6.27 -9.70
CA ILE A 5 -0.45 -6.19 -9.03
C ILE A 5 -1.35 -7.29 -9.59
N VAL A 6 -1.74 -8.22 -8.73
CA VAL A 6 -2.74 -9.25 -9.02
C VAL A 6 -4.11 -8.69 -8.69
N MET A 7 -4.82 -8.25 -9.73
CA MET A 7 -6.13 -7.61 -9.61
C MET A 7 -7.27 -8.64 -9.57
N GLY A 8 -8.39 -8.27 -8.95
CA GLY A 8 -9.65 -9.04 -9.04
C GLY A 8 -10.32 -9.38 -7.70
N GLY A 9 -9.65 -9.11 -6.57
CA GLY A 9 -10.25 -9.21 -5.23
C GLY A 9 -10.59 -10.62 -4.72
N THR A 10 -10.42 -11.64 -5.55
CA THR A 10 -10.83 -13.04 -5.28
C THR A 10 -9.68 -14.04 -5.43
N PHE A 11 -8.48 -13.58 -5.77
CA PHE A 11 -7.33 -14.45 -6.02
C PHE A 11 -7.01 -15.35 -4.82
N THR A 12 -7.07 -14.81 -3.59
CA THR A 12 -6.85 -15.51 -2.33
C THR A 12 -7.82 -16.67 -2.09
N ALA A 13 -9.03 -16.60 -2.65
CA ALA A 13 -10.05 -17.64 -2.56
C ALA A 13 -9.88 -18.79 -3.56
N LEU A 14 -9.00 -18.62 -4.57
CA LEU A 14 -8.77 -19.65 -5.57
C LEU A 14 -8.00 -20.86 -4.99
N PRO A 15 -8.10 -22.06 -5.62
CA PRO A 15 -7.34 -23.23 -5.21
C PRO A 15 -5.82 -22.96 -5.16
N TRP A 16 -5.14 -23.57 -4.20
CA TRP A 16 -3.68 -23.39 -4.01
C TRP A 16 -2.88 -23.69 -5.28
N SER A 17 -3.22 -24.77 -5.99
CA SER A 17 -2.56 -25.14 -7.25
C SER A 17 -2.64 -24.05 -8.33
N TYR A 18 -3.78 -23.35 -8.43
CA TYR A 18 -3.94 -22.23 -9.35
C TYR A 18 -3.08 -21.04 -8.93
N LYS A 19 -3.11 -20.67 -7.64
CA LYS A 19 -2.31 -19.55 -7.11
C LYS A 19 -0.82 -19.78 -7.35
N LEU A 20 -0.35 -21.00 -7.07
CA LEU A 20 1.03 -21.42 -7.27
C LEU A 20 1.42 -21.36 -8.76
N TRP A 21 0.62 -21.95 -9.63
CA TRP A 21 0.84 -21.91 -11.08
C TRP A 21 0.89 -20.48 -11.63
N PHE A 22 -0.05 -19.64 -11.21
CA PHE A 22 -0.19 -18.27 -11.69
C PHE A 22 1.04 -17.43 -11.32
N VAL A 23 1.42 -17.43 -10.04
CA VAL A 23 2.56 -16.64 -9.56
C VAL A 23 3.88 -17.16 -10.13
N THR A 24 4.06 -18.48 -10.19
CA THR A 24 5.24 -19.09 -10.85
C THR A 24 5.36 -18.65 -12.30
N SER A 25 4.24 -18.63 -13.04
CA SER A 25 4.20 -18.17 -14.43
C SER A 25 4.59 -16.69 -14.57
N VAL A 26 4.19 -15.84 -13.62
CA VAL A 26 4.54 -14.41 -13.59
C VAL A 26 6.04 -14.24 -13.38
N PHE A 27 6.62 -14.87 -12.36
CA PHE A 27 8.07 -14.79 -12.12
C PHE A 27 8.86 -15.35 -13.30
N GLU A 28 8.43 -16.49 -13.86
CA GLU A 28 9.09 -17.08 -15.01
C GLU A 28 9.06 -16.17 -16.24
N ALA A 29 7.95 -15.47 -16.48
CA ALA A 29 7.87 -14.49 -17.57
C ALA A 29 8.93 -13.40 -17.45
N PHE A 30 9.15 -12.86 -16.24
CA PHE A 30 10.19 -11.85 -16.01
C PHE A 30 11.61 -12.41 -16.02
N ASN A 31 11.80 -13.66 -15.60
CA ASN A 31 13.10 -14.32 -15.62
C ASN A 31 13.60 -14.58 -17.04
N ARG A 32 12.70 -14.92 -17.97
CA ARG A 32 13.05 -15.36 -19.32
C ARG A 32 12.94 -14.29 -20.41
N PHE A 33 12.22 -13.18 -20.17
CA PHE A 33 11.92 -12.21 -21.21
C PHE A 33 13.20 -11.78 -21.99
N PRO A 34 13.18 -11.82 -23.34
CA PRO A 34 12.03 -12.00 -24.23
C PRO A 34 11.75 -13.44 -24.71
N GLU A 35 12.45 -14.45 -24.19
CA GLU A 35 12.33 -15.85 -24.63
C GLU A 35 10.90 -16.40 -24.47
N PRO A 36 10.45 -17.41 -25.26
CA PRO A 36 9.10 -17.99 -25.21
C PRO A 36 8.83 -18.85 -23.95
N LYS A 37 7.56 -19.20 -23.71
CA LYS A 37 7.15 -19.92 -22.48
C LYS A 37 7.73 -21.33 -22.47
N PRO A 38 8.36 -21.79 -21.38
CA PRO A 38 8.87 -23.15 -21.31
C PRO A 38 7.71 -24.16 -21.31
N LYS A 39 7.97 -25.37 -21.80
CA LYS A 39 6.99 -26.48 -21.79
C LYS A 39 6.62 -26.90 -20.36
N ILE A 40 7.58 -26.85 -19.45
CA ILE A 40 7.45 -27.20 -18.04
C ILE A 40 7.85 -25.97 -17.23
N LEU A 41 7.00 -25.56 -16.29
CA LEU A 41 7.34 -24.48 -15.36
C LEU A 41 8.28 -25.03 -14.27
N PRO A 42 9.25 -24.23 -13.81
CA PRO A 42 10.07 -24.57 -12.65
C PRO A 42 9.21 -24.57 -11.37
N SER A 43 9.81 -24.94 -10.24
CA SER A 43 9.18 -24.66 -8.94
C SER A 43 9.10 -23.14 -8.69
N LEU A 44 8.24 -22.73 -7.74
CA LEU A 44 8.17 -21.32 -7.35
C LEU A 44 9.49 -20.86 -6.72
N GLU A 45 10.13 -21.71 -5.93
CA GLU A 45 11.40 -21.44 -5.28
C GLU A 45 12.52 -21.21 -6.29
N GLU A 46 12.59 -22.04 -7.34
CA GLU A 46 13.54 -21.87 -8.44
C GLU A 46 13.26 -20.58 -9.22
N ALA A 47 11.98 -20.29 -9.50
CA ALA A 47 11.58 -19.05 -10.15
C ALA A 47 11.96 -17.82 -9.29
N HIS A 48 11.75 -17.89 -7.96
CA HIS A 48 12.17 -16.86 -7.03
C HIS A 48 13.68 -16.68 -7.04
N ALA A 49 14.46 -17.75 -6.85
CA ALA A 49 15.92 -17.72 -6.81
C ALA A 49 16.53 -17.07 -8.07
N ARG A 50 16.01 -17.44 -9.25
CA ARG A 50 16.40 -16.83 -10.52
C ARG A 50 16.02 -15.34 -10.58
N ASN A 51 14.87 -14.96 -10.02
CA ASN A 51 14.41 -13.57 -10.08
C ASN A 51 15.21 -12.60 -9.19
N GLU A 52 15.87 -13.10 -8.14
CA GLU A 52 16.68 -12.26 -7.24
C GLU A 52 17.80 -11.51 -8.02
N THR A 53 18.34 -12.14 -9.07
CA THR A 53 19.42 -11.62 -9.92
C THR A 53 19.04 -11.44 -11.39
N ALA A 54 17.78 -11.68 -11.78
CA ALA A 54 17.31 -11.53 -13.15
C ALA A 54 17.47 -10.10 -13.70
N LYS A 55 17.49 -9.96 -15.03
CA LYS A 55 17.51 -8.64 -15.70
C LYS A 55 16.26 -7.82 -15.35
N ILE A 56 15.09 -8.47 -15.28
CA ILE A 56 13.82 -7.85 -14.88
C ILE A 56 13.40 -8.41 -13.51
N ARG A 57 13.71 -7.64 -12.47
CA ARG A 57 13.46 -8.02 -11.07
C ARG A 57 12.07 -7.61 -10.60
N VAL A 58 11.33 -8.53 -10.00
CA VAL A 58 10.05 -8.29 -9.31
C VAL A 58 10.36 -7.75 -7.92
N VAL A 59 10.17 -6.44 -7.74
CA VAL A 59 10.55 -5.72 -6.51
C VAL A 59 9.38 -5.56 -5.53
N GLY A 60 8.17 -5.90 -5.98
CA GLY A 60 6.95 -5.91 -5.19
C GLY A 60 5.92 -6.82 -5.86
N LEU A 61 5.13 -7.49 -5.05
CA LEU A 61 3.95 -8.24 -5.46
C LEU A 61 2.79 -7.83 -4.56
N THR A 62 1.69 -7.44 -5.18
CA THR A 62 0.48 -6.94 -4.54
C THR A 62 -0.69 -7.86 -4.85
N PHE A 63 -1.45 -8.22 -3.82
CA PHE A 63 -2.69 -8.97 -3.97
C PHE A 63 -3.89 -8.10 -3.59
N GLU A 64 -4.88 -8.00 -4.48
CA GLU A 64 -6.20 -7.46 -4.13
C GLU A 64 -7.06 -8.58 -3.54
N THR A 65 -7.66 -8.34 -2.37
CA THR A 65 -8.49 -9.32 -1.67
C THR A 65 -9.68 -8.69 -0.96
N ARG A 66 -10.64 -9.52 -0.58
CA ARG A 66 -11.66 -9.16 0.41
C ARG A 66 -11.13 -9.34 1.84
N PRO A 67 -11.63 -8.58 2.82
CA PRO A 67 -11.24 -8.73 4.22
C PRO A 67 -11.37 -10.17 4.77
N ASP A 68 -12.48 -10.84 4.46
CA ASP A 68 -12.78 -12.19 4.94
C ASP A 68 -11.83 -13.29 4.39
N TRP A 69 -11.09 -12.95 3.33
CA TRP A 69 -10.06 -13.78 2.68
C TRP A 69 -8.63 -13.30 2.94
N ALA A 70 -8.43 -12.57 4.04
CA ALA A 70 -7.13 -12.08 4.50
C ALA A 70 -6.78 -12.54 5.94
N ARG A 71 -7.23 -13.76 6.28
CA ARG A 71 -6.89 -14.47 7.53
C ARG A 71 -5.44 -15.01 7.52
N GLU A 72 -4.97 -15.52 8.66
CA GLU A 72 -3.60 -16.02 8.87
C GLU A 72 -3.14 -16.97 7.75
N LYS A 73 -3.92 -18.00 7.44
CA LYS A 73 -3.65 -18.92 6.32
C LYS A 73 -3.40 -18.18 5.00
N HIS A 74 -4.22 -17.19 4.68
CA HIS A 74 -4.10 -16.44 3.43
C HIS A 74 -2.88 -15.51 3.45
N ALA A 75 -2.54 -14.94 4.61
CA ALA A 75 -1.31 -14.17 4.79
C ALA A 75 -0.08 -15.06 4.55
N ASP A 76 -0.07 -16.28 5.09
CA ASP A 76 1.01 -17.25 4.91
C ASP A 76 1.17 -17.67 3.45
N GLU A 77 0.07 -17.97 2.78
CA GLU A 77 0.04 -18.26 1.34
C GLU A 77 0.60 -17.08 0.52
N MET A 78 0.16 -15.85 0.81
CA MET A 78 0.65 -14.65 0.12
C MET A 78 2.14 -14.39 0.38
N LEU A 79 2.63 -14.64 1.60
CA LEU A 79 4.05 -14.54 1.96
C LEU A 79 4.88 -15.54 1.16
N TYR A 80 4.44 -16.80 1.10
CA TYR A 80 5.11 -17.85 0.32
C TYR A 80 5.16 -17.49 -1.17
N LEU A 81 4.10 -16.89 -1.71
CA LEU A 81 4.04 -16.41 -3.10
C LEU A 81 4.92 -15.17 -3.36
N GLY A 82 5.62 -14.62 -2.35
CA GLY A 82 6.48 -13.44 -2.49
C GLY A 82 5.75 -12.10 -2.39
N GLY A 83 4.55 -12.10 -1.79
CA GLY A 83 3.73 -10.90 -1.55
C GLY A 83 4.42 -9.88 -0.64
N THR A 84 4.18 -8.59 -0.91
CA THR A 84 4.73 -7.48 -0.11
C THR A 84 3.68 -6.42 0.25
N ARG A 85 2.54 -6.42 -0.45
CA ARG A 85 1.44 -5.49 -0.24
C ARG A 85 0.11 -6.23 -0.41
N VAL A 86 -0.87 -5.85 0.38
CA VAL A 86 -2.24 -6.35 0.24
C VAL A 86 -3.19 -5.16 0.14
N GLU A 87 -4.07 -5.21 -0.85
CA GLU A 87 -5.14 -4.25 -0.98
C GLU A 87 -6.44 -4.87 -0.53
N VAL A 88 -7.02 -4.30 0.52
CA VAL A 88 -8.21 -4.80 1.17
C VAL A 88 -9.41 -4.02 0.65
N GLY A 89 -10.36 -4.74 0.08
CA GLY A 89 -11.60 -4.20 -0.44
C GLY A 89 -12.62 -3.81 0.64
N VAL A 90 -12.26 -2.86 1.52
CA VAL A 90 -13.06 -2.36 2.67
C VAL A 90 -14.37 -1.72 2.23
N GLN A 91 -14.31 -0.82 1.26
CA GLN A 91 -15.42 0.01 0.74
C GLN A 91 -15.98 1.01 1.76
N SER A 92 -16.45 0.53 2.91
CA SER A 92 -17.00 1.34 4.01
C SER A 92 -16.63 0.72 5.36
N ILE A 93 -16.55 1.54 6.40
CA ILE A 93 -16.35 1.10 7.79
C ILE A 93 -17.67 0.99 8.57
N TYR A 94 -18.81 0.97 7.87
CA TYR A 94 -20.13 0.88 8.48
C TYR A 94 -20.86 -0.39 8.04
N ASP A 95 -21.18 -1.26 9.00
CA ASP A 95 -21.82 -2.54 8.71
C ASP A 95 -23.22 -2.40 8.09
N ASP A 96 -23.97 -1.33 8.40
CA ASP A 96 -25.26 -1.05 7.76
C ASP A 96 -25.11 -0.74 6.27
N VAL A 97 -24.09 0.04 5.90
CA VAL A 97 -23.74 0.33 4.50
C VAL A 97 -23.31 -0.95 3.80
N LEU A 98 -22.38 -1.72 4.39
CA LEU A 98 -21.88 -2.97 3.83
C LEU A 98 -22.99 -4.00 3.59
N ARG A 99 -23.92 -4.16 4.54
CA ARG A 99 -25.10 -5.03 4.37
C ARG A 99 -26.02 -4.52 3.25
N LYS A 100 -26.27 -3.21 3.19
CA LYS A 100 -27.15 -2.61 2.18
C LYS A 100 -26.64 -2.84 0.76
N ILE A 101 -25.33 -2.79 0.56
CA ILE A 101 -24.68 -3.08 -0.73
C ILE A 101 -24.26 -4.56 -0.88
N GLU A 102 -24.79 -5.45 -0.03
CA GLU A 102 -24.62 -6.90 -0.10
C GLU A 102 -23.15 -7.35 -0.12
N ARG A 103 -22.30 -6.69 0.68
CA ARG A 103 -20.93 -7.14 0.89
C ARG A 103 -20.92 -8.37 1.80
N GLY A 104 -20.17 -9.39 1.40
CA GLY A 104 -20.02 -10.62 2.16
C GLY A 104 -18.99 -10.57 3.30
N HIS A 105 -18.71 -9.38 3.84
CA HIS A 105 -17.82 -9.18 4.99
C HIS A 105 -18.35 -8.05 5.87
N ALA A 106 -17.90 -8.04 7.13
CA ALA A 106 -18.19 -7.01 8.11
C ALA A 106 -16.94 -6.17 8.44
N VAL A 107 -17.12 -5.08 9.16
CA VAL A 107 -16.03 -4.20 9.60
C VAL A 107 -15.01 -4.96 10.45
N ARG A 108 -15.46 -5.87 11.32
CA ARG A 108 -14.58 -6.74 12.12
C ARG A 108 -13.60 -7.56 11.27
N ASP A 109 -14.01 -7.98 10.07
CA ASP A 109 -13.15 -8.75 9.17
C ASP A 109 -12.04 -7.85 8.61
N THR A 110 -12.33 -6.57 8.37
CA THR A 110 -11.33 -5.56 7.97
C THR A 110 -10.32 -5.31 9.09
N ILE A 111 -10.79 -5.15 10.32
CA ILE A 111 -9.93 -4.91 11.49
C ILE A 111 -8.99 -6.09 11.70
N GLU A 112 -9.53 -7.31 11.73
CA GLU A 112 -8.74 -8.51 11.95
C GLU A 112 -7.76 -8.79 10.80
N ALA A 113 -8.20 -8.65 9.55
CA ALA A 113 -7.32 -8.75 8.39
C ALA A 113 -6.15 -7.76 8.49
N THR A 114 -6.43 -6.52 8.90
CA THR A 114 -5.41 -5.48 9.00
C THR A 114 -4.36 -5.81 10.05
N ARG A 115 -4.80 -6.28 11.24
CA ARG A 115 -3.90 -6.77 12.28
C ARG A 115 -3.00 -7.88 11.78
N ILE A 116 -3.58 -8.96 11.24
CA ILE A 116 -2.86 -10.13 10.73
C ILE A 116 -1.82 -9.70 9.68
N LEU A 117 -2.24 -8.87 8.73
CA LEU A 117 -1.37 -8.46 7.62
C LEU A 117 -0.26 -7.52 8.09
N LYS A 118 -0.54 -6.59 9.03
CA LYS A 118 0.50 -5.73 9.63
C LYS A 118 1.51 -6.56 10.42
N ASP A 119 1.05 -7.47 11.28
CA ASP A 119 1.91 -8.37 12.06
C ASP A 119 2.72 -9.33 11.18
N SER A 120 2.24 -9.61 9.97
CA SER A 120 2.97 -10.37 8.94
C SER A 120 3.94 -9.54 8.11
N GLY A 121 3.99 -8.22 8.32
CA GLY A 121 4.91 -7.31 7.66
C GLY A 121 4.40 -6.67 6.36
N PHE A 122 3.17 -6.94 5.92
CA PHE A 122 2.64 -6.40 4.66
C PHE A 122 2.38 -4.89 4.74
N LYS A 123 2.56 -4.20 3.61
CA LYS A 123 1.94 -2.88 3.37
C LYS A 123 0.44 -3.05 3.13
N ILE A 124 -0.38 -2.19 3.70
CA ILE A 124 -1.84 -2.28 3.64
C ILE A 124 -2.40 -1.11 2.85
N VAL A 125 -3.21 -1.43 1.83
CA VAL A 125 -4.01 -0.46 1.10
C VAL A 125 -5.47 -0.70 1.41
N TYR A 126 -6.21 0.33 1.80
CA TYR A 126 -7.67 0.25 1.80
C TYR A 126 -8.22 0.81 0.50
N HIS A 127 -9.10 0.04 -0.11
CA HIS A 127 -9.98 0.53 -1.15
C HIS A 127 -11.29 0.99 -0.49
N ILE A 128 -11.55 2.30 -0.51
CA ILE A 128 -12.76 2.92 0.06
C ILE A 128 -13.60 3.55 -1.04
N MET A 129 -14.92 3.57 -0.82
CA MET A 129 -15.89 4.08 -1.79
C MET A 129 -16.84 5.09 -1.14
N PRO A 130 -16.57 6.40 -1.28
CA PRO A 130 -17.55 7.43 -0.94
C PRO A 130 -18.80 7.37 -1.82
N GLY A 131 -19.94 7.80 -1.30
CA GLY A 131 -21.21 7.89 -2.01
C GLY A 131 -21.93 6.55 -2.17
N LEU A 132 -21.63 5.55 -1.33
CA LEU A 132 -22.34 4.28 -1.36
C LEU A 132 -23.79 4.43 -0.88
N PRO A 133 -24.73 3.61 -1.39
CA PRO A 133 -26.09 3.57 -0.86
C PRO A 133 -26.15 3.38 0.66
N GLY A 134 -26.86 4.27 1.34
CA GLY A 134 -26.96 4.27 2.81
C GLY A 134 -25.87 5.07 3.53
N SER A 135 -24.90 5.62 2.80
CA SER A 135 -23.98 6.66 3.29
C SER A 135 -24.43 8.05 2.82
N ASP A 136 -23.78 9.07 3.37
CA ASP A 136 -23.89 10.47 3.00
C ASP A 136 -22.51 11.16 3.11
N LEU A 137 -22.42 12.43 2.73
CA LEU A 137 -21.16 13.18 2.71
C LEU A 137 -20.51 13.28 4.10
N ASP A 138 -21.32 13.44 5.15
CA ASP A 138 -20.83 13.59 6.52
C ASP A 138 -20.28 12.26 7.05
N ARG A 139 -21.01 11.15 6.81
CA ARG A 139 -20.55 9.79 7.15
C ARG A 139 -19.28 9.43 6.38
N ASP A 140 -19.18 9.78 5.11
CA ASP A 140 -17.98 9.50 4.32
C ASP A 140 -16.77 10.30 4.80
N LEU A 141 -16.97 11.55 5.25
CA LEU A 141 -15.92 12.34 5.87
C LEU A 141 -15.51 11.79 7.24
N GLU A 142 -16.48 11.38 8.06
CA GLU A 142 -16.24 10.77 9.36
C GLU A 142 -15.49 9.44 9.25
N MET A 143 -15.79 8.65 8.21
CA MET A 143 -15.02 7.45 7.90
C MET A 143 -13.52 7.74 7.75
N ILE A 144 -13.14 8.82 7.05
CA ILE A 144 -11.72 9.17 6.91
C ILE A 144 -11.09 9.57 8.24
N LYS A 145 -11.80 10.29 9.10
CA LYS A 145 -11.29 10.62 10.45
C LYS A 145 -11.05 9.35 11.24
N GLU A 146 -12.06 8.49 11.32
CA GLU A 146 -12.02 7.23 12.06
C GLU A 146 -10.89 6.31 11.58
N LEU A 147 -10.69 6.20 10.26
CA LEU A 147 -9.59 5.40 9.68
C LEU A 147 -8.19 5.81 10.16
N PHE A 148 -8.02 7.06 10.61
CA PHE A 148 -6.73 7.63 11.03
C PHE A 148 -6.69 8.09 12.49
N SER A 149 -7.79 7.97 13.23
CA SER A 149 -7.84 8.18 14.68
C SER A 149 -8.03 6.88 15.48
N ASN A 150 -8.60 5.85 14.86
CA ASN A 150 -8.82 4.55 15.49
C ASN A 150 -7.68 3.57 15.12
N PRO A 151 -6.93 3.04 16.12
CA PRO A 151 -5.80 2.13 15.88
C PRO A 151 -6.21 0.82 15.19
N ASP A 152 -7.48 0.43 15.19
CA ASP A 152 -7.95 -0.78 14.51
C ASP A 152 -7.78 -0.75 12.98
N PHE A 153 -7.66 0.44 12.38
CA PHE A 153 -7.55 0.62 10.93
C PHE A 153 -6.15 1.05 10.49
N MET A 154 -5.83 2.33 10.60
CA MET A 154 -4.52 2.93 10.29
C MET A 154 -3.82 2.38 9.01
N PRO A 155 -4.48 2.38 7.82
CA PRO A 155 -3.93 1.81 6.60
C PRO A 155 -2.80 2.67 6.02
N ASP A 156 -1.75 2.04 5.48
CA ASP A 156 -0.59 2.78 4.93
C ASP A 156 -0.94 3.58 3.68
N MET A 157 -1.94 3.14 2.94
CA MET A 157 -2.33 3.71 1.66
C MET A 157 -3.84 3.65 1.44
N LEU A 158 -4.37 4.60 0.65
CA LEU A 158 -5.76 4.58 0.20
C LEU A 158 -5.87 4.55 -1.33
N LYS A 159 -6.86 3.81 -1.82
CA LYS A 159 -7.49 3.98 -3.12
C LYS A 159 -8.91 4.51 -2.86
N ILE A 160 -9.18 5.75 -3.25
CA ILE A 160 -10.46 6.42 -3.02
C ILE A 160 -11.25 6.41 -4.34
N TYR A 161 -12.24 5.53 -4.45
CA TYR A 161 -13.09 5.41 -5.64
C TYR A 161 -14.50 5.86 -5.33
N PRO A 162 -14.87 7.12 -5.63
CA PRO A 162 -16.25 7.56 -5.59
C PRO A 162 -17.16 6.57 -6.31
N THR A 163 -18.32 6.32 -5.73
CA THR A 163 -19.27 5.34 -6.25
C THR A 163 -19.77 5.78 -7.64
N LEU A 164 -19.68 4.86 -8.60
CA LEU A 164 -20.10 5.08 -9.98
C LEU A 164 -21.32 4.21 -10.29
N VAL A 165 -22.26 4.77 -11.05
CA VAL A 165 -23.38 4.02 -11.61
C VAL A 165 -22.98 3.50 -12.98
N ILE A 166 -22.94 2.17 -13.14
CA ILE A 166 -22.56 1.48 -14.37
C ILE A 166 -23.75 0.63 -14.81
N LYS A 167 -24.10 0.70 -16.10
CA LYS A 167 -25.18 -0.08 -16.69
C LYS A 167 -25.01 -1.58 -16.43
N GLY A 168 -26.12 -2.27 -16.13
CA GLY A 168 -26.12 -3.71 -15.83
C GLY A 168 -25.74 -4.06 -14.39
N THR A 169 -25.58 -3.05 -13.50
CA THR A 169 -25.40 -3.28 -12.07
C THR A 169 -26.70 -3.07 -11.30
N LYS A 170 -26.82 -3.69 -10.12
CA LYS A 170 -27.96 -3.46 -9.20
C LYS A 170 -28.12 -1.98 -8.85
N LEU A 171 -26.99 -1.27 -8.70
CA LEU A 171 -26.97 0.16 -8.41
C LEU A 171 -27.58 1.00 -9.56
N TYR A 172 -27.42 0.58 -10.82
CA TYR A 172 -28.06 1.23 -11.96
C TYR A 172 -29.58 1.13 -11.90
N GLU A 173 -30.13 -0.02 -11.52
CA GLU A 173 -31.58 -0.18 -11.34
C GLU A 173 -32.11 0.70 -10.21
N TRP A 174 -31.38 0.83 -9.11
CA TRP A 174 -31.75 1.73 -8.01
C TRP A 174 -31.74 3.19 -8.46
N TRP A 175 -30.70 3.60 -9.20
CA TRP A 175 -30.59 4.93 -9.77
C TRP A 175 -31.74 5.23 -10.74
N ARG A 176 -32.05 4.30 -11.66
CA ARG A 176 -33.16 4.42 -12.62
C ARG A 176 -34.52 4.58 -11.95
N ARG A 177 -34.72 3.95 -10.78
CA ARG A 177 -35.95 4.04 -9.98
C ARG A 177 -36.01 5.25 -9.05
N GLY A 178 -34.94 6.06 -8.99
CA GLY A 178 -34.85 7.20 -8.08
C GLY A 178 -34.54 6.83 -6.63
N GLU A 179 -34.21 5.56 -6.35
CA GLU A 179 -33.88 5.05 -5.01
C GLU A 179 -32.41 5.34 -4.60
N TYR A 180 -31.57 5.73 -5.56
CA TYR A 180 -30.19 6.12 -5.34
C TYR A 180 -29.82 7.36 -6.15
N ARG A 181 -29.15 8.32 -5.51
CA ARG A 181 -28.55 9.48 -6.16
C ARG A 181 -27.03 9.33 -6.12
N ALA A 182 -26.40 9.31 -7.28
CA ALA A 182 -24.95 9.36 -7.40
C ALA A 182 -24.42 10.75 -7.03
N LEU A 183 -23.25 10.81 -6.39
CA LEU A 183 -22.57 12.08 -6.15
C LEU A 183 -22.17 12.72 -7.48
N CYS A 184 -22.43 14.02 -7.61
CA CYS A 184 -21.90 14.77 -8.74
C CYS A 184 -20.40 15.04 -8.54
N GLU A 185 -19.77 15.54 -9.58
CA GLU A 185 -18.32 15.76 -9.57
C GLU A 185 -17.88 16.82 -8.55
N ASP A 186 -18.64 17.91 -8.41
CA ASP A 186 -18.33 18.97 -7.46
C ASP A 186 -18.46 18.49 -6.02
N GLU A 187 -19.47 17.66 -5.72
CA GLU A 187 -19.64 17.01 -4.41
C GLU A 187 -18.45 16.11 -4.07
N VAL A 188 -17.97 15.34 -5.05
CA VAL A 188 -16.79 14.49 -4.88
C VAL A 188 -15.52 15.31 -4.67
N ILE A 189 -15.33 16.38 -5.44
CA ILE A 189 -14.17 17.27 -5.27
C ILE A 189 -14.19 17.90 -3.87
N GLU A 190 -15.35 18.41 -3.47
CA GLU A 190 -15.56 19.04 -2.18
C GLU A 190 -15.27 18.07 -1.03
N LEU A 191 -15.91 16.89 -1.06
CA LEU A 191 -15.74 15.85 -0.04
C LEU A 191 -14.28 15.41 0.09
N ILE A 192 -13.66 14.99 -1.01
CA ILE A 192 -12.29 14.46 -0.94
C ILE A 192 -11.31 15.58 -0.56
N SER A 193 -11.54 16.83 -0.99
CA SER A 193 -10.69 17.95 -0.55
C SER A 193 -10.71 18.16 0.96
N GLU A 194 -11.86 17.96 1.64
CA GLU A 194 -11.93 17.99 3.11
C GLU A 194 -11.27 16.76 3.75
N MET A 195 -11.39 15.58 3.13
CA MET A 195 -10.73 14.37 3.63
C MET A 195 -9.21 14.57 3.82
N TYR A 196 -8.57 15.36 2.96
CA TYR A 196 -7.13 15.68 3.07
C TYR A 196 -6.71 16.34 4.39
N ARG A 197 -7.64 16.97 5.12
CA ARG A 197 -7.39 17.55 6.45
C ARG A 197 -6.97 16.50 7.48
N TYR A 198 -7.45 15.28 7.31
CA TYR A 198 -7.29 14.19 8.28
C TYR A 198 -6.27 13.13 7.84
N ILE A 199 -5.79 13.19 6.59
CA ILE A 199 -4.84 12.22 6.04
C ILE A 199 -3.44 12.49 6.62
N PRO A 200 -2.87 11.56 7.42
CA PRO A 200 -1.57 11.73 8.02
C PRO A 200 -0.42 11.71 7.00
N LYS A 201 0.75 12.17 7.46
CA LYS A 201 1.99 12.22 6.68
C LYS A 201 2.47 10.86 6.18
N TRP A 202 2.19 9.80 6.95
CA TRP A 202 2.64 8.43 6.68
C TRP A 202 1.71 7.69 5.72
N VAL A 203 0.63 8.32 5.26
CA VAL A 203 -0.32 7.72 4.32
C VAL A 203 0.02 8.12 2.89
N ARG A 204 -0.13 7.17 1.96
CA ARG A 204 -0.08 7.43 0.52
C ARG A 204 -1.45 7.31 -0.12
N ILE A 205 -1.93 8.35 -0.77
CA ILE A 205 -3.11 8.21 -1.63
C ILE A 205 -2.64 7.70 -2.97
N MET A 206 -2.88 6.42 -3.25
CA MET A 206 -2.46 5.79 -4.51
C MET A 206 -3.25 6.35 -5.67
N ARG A 207 -4.55 6.53 -5.47
CA ARG A 207 -5.47 6.87 -6.55
C ARG A 207 -6.74 7.52 -6.03
N ILE A 208 -7.22 8.49 -6.80
CA ILE A 208 -8.53 9.13 -6.66
C ILE A 208 -9.20 8.90 -8.00
N GLN A 209 -10.30 8.14 -8.05
CA GLN A 209 -10.99 7.59 -9.25
C GLN A 209 -10.51 6.20 -9.74
N ARG A 210 -11.40 5.43 -10.38
CA ARG A 210 -11.11 4.10 -10.96
C ARG A 210 -10.78 4.19 -12.46
N ASP A 211 -10.11 3.19 -13.02
CA ASP A 211 -9.94 3.01 -14.48
C ASP A 211 -11.26 2.51 -15.12
N VAL A 212 -12.29 3.36 -15.13
CA VAL A 212 -13.54 3.06 -15.86
C VAL A 212 -13.66 4.07 -16.99
N PRO A 213 -13.71 3.64 -18.26
CA PRO A 213 -13.92 4.57 -19.37
C PRO A 213 -15.22 5.36 -19.19
N ALA A 214 -15.16 6.67 -19.40
CA ALA A 214 -16.26 7.58 -19.09
C ALA A 214 -17.60 7.23 -19.78
N GLN A 215 -17.52 6.61 -20.97
CA GLN A 215 -18.69 6.13 -21.72
C GLN A 215 -19.50 5.05 -21.02
N TYR A 216 -18.92 4.32 -20.07
CA TYR A 216 -19.61 3.30 -19.26
C TYR A 216 -20.19 3.86 -17.96
N ILE A 217 -19.93 5.13 -17.66
CA ILE A 217 -20.41 5.80 -16.44
C ILE A 217 -21.73 6.48 -16.78
N GLU A 218 -22.82 5.95 -16.24
CA GLU A 218 -24.16 6.51 -16.39
C GLU A 218 -24.33 7.73 -15.48
N ALA A 219 -23.91 7.61 -14.20
CA ALA A 219 -23.88 8.68 -13.22
C ALA A 219 -22.67 8.57 -12.28
N GLY A 220 -22.20 9.71 -11.74
CA GLY A 220 -20.96 9.84 -10.97
C GLY A 220 -19.88 10.68 -11.69
N PRO A 221 -18.72 10.92 -11.06
CA PRO A 221 -17.65 11.71 -11.65
C PRO A 221 -17.07 11.04 -12.91
N LYS A 222 -16.87 11.83 -13.98
CA LYS A 222 -16.37 11.34 -15.28
C LYS A 222 -15.02 11.93 -15.69
N LYS A 223 -14.55 13.01 -15.05
CA LYS A 223 -13.23 13.60 -15.35
C LYS A 223 -12.09 12.60 -15.09
N GLY A 224 -11.14 12.57 -16.02
CA GLY A 224 -9.96 11.70 -15.95
C GLY A 224 -8.82 12.22 -15.05
N ASN A 225 -8.92 13.43 -14.51
CA ASN A 225 -7.88 14.06 -13.68
C ASN A 225 -8.42 14.60 -12.35
N LEU A 226 -9.37 13.89 -11.72
CA LEU A 226 -10.06 14.31 -10.50
C LEU A 226 -9.11 14.73 -9.36
N ARG A 227 -7.96 14.05 -9.23
CA ARG A 227 -6.92 14.38 -8.24
C ARG A 227 -6.46 15.84 -8.33
N GLU A 228 -6.24 16.37 -9.54
CA GLU A 228 -5.70 17.73 -9.69
C GLU A 228 -6.71 18.77 -9.19
N TYR A 229 -8.01 18.54 -9.44
CA TYR A 229 -9.08 19.38 -8.93
C TYR A 229 -9.20 19.29 -7.40
N VAL A 230 -9.13 18.08 -6.84
CA VAL A 230 -9.18 17.86 -5.39
C VAL A 230 -8.00 18.52 -4.68
N GLU A 231 -6.77 18.31 -5.16
CA GLU A 231 -5.56 18.90 -4.58
C GLU A 231 -5.64 20.45 -4.65
N ARG A 232 -6.07 21.00 -5.78
CA ARG A 232 -6.26 22.46 -5.92
C ARG A 232 -7.31 22.99 -4.95
N LYS A 233 -8.48 22.35 -4.87
CA LYS A 233 -9.57 22.75 -3.96
C LYS A 233 -9.13 22.70 -2.49
N ALA A 234 -8.38 21.67 -2.11
CA ALA A 234 -7.81 21.57 -0.76
C ALA A 234 -6.89 22.77 -0.44
N LEU A 235 -6.01 23.14 -1.38
CA LEU A 235 -5.12 24.29 -1.23
C LEU A 235 -5.88 25.63 -1.18
N GLU A 236 -6.91 25.82 -2.01
CA GLU A 236 -7.80 26.99 -1.99
C GLU A 236 -8.48 27.17 -0.62
N LYS A 237 -8.78 26.06 0.06
CA LYS A 237 -9.34 26.03 1.43
C LYS A 237 -8.30 26.21 2.53
N GLY A 238 -7.02 26.41 2.19
CA GLY A 238 -5.92 26.46 3.15
C GLY A 238 -5.57 25.12 3.79
N ILE A 239 -6.04 24.00 3.22
CA ILE A 239 -5.72 22.66 3.71
C ILE A 239 -4.33 22.27 3.19
N ARG A 240 -3.42 21.96 4.12
CA ARG A 240 -2.08 21.50 3.78
C ARG A 240 -2.13 20.03 3.36
N VAL A 241 -1.81 19.75 2.11
CA VAL A 241 -1.72 18.37 1.58
C VAL A 241 -0.39 17.73 1.99
N ARG A 242 -0.43 16.76 2.91
CA ARG A 242 0.77 16.15 3.51
C ARG A 242 0.94 14.65 3.23
N GLU A 243 0.09 14.05 2.41
CA GLU A 243 0.24 12.64 2.05
C GLU A 243 1.51 12.40 1.21
N ILE A 244 2.02 11.17 1.27
CA ILE A 244 3.32 10.77 0.71
C ILE A 244 3.48 11.14 -0.77
N ARG A 245 2.47 10.87 -1.61
CA ARG A 245 2.57 11.07 -3.06
C ARG A 245 2.64 12.55 -3.43
N TYR A 246 2.02 13.44 -2.68
CA TYR A 246 2.14 14.89 -2.92
C TYR A 246 3.55 15.42 -2.57
N ARG A 247 4.17 14.83 -1.54
CA ARG A 247 5.47 15.25 -0.99
C ARG A 247 6.68 14.58 -1.63
N GLU A 248 6.50 13.48 -2.37
CA GLU A 248 7.62 12.75 -2.99
C GLU A 248 8.48 13.69 -3.88
N VAL A 249 9.80 13.65 -3.69
CA VAL A 249 10.75 14.60 -4.31
C VAL A 249 10.61 14.72 -5.83
N GLY A 250 10.34 13.60 -6.53
CA GLY A 250 10.12 13.61 -7.97
C GLY A 250 8.90 14.43 -8.40
N ARG A 251 7.78 14.33 -7.65
CA ARG A 251 6.59 15.13 -7.91
C ARG A 251 6.73 16.57 -7.46
N ALA A 252 7.36 16.81 -6.30
CA ALA A 252 7.63 18.16 -5.83
C ALA A 252 8.45 18.96 -6.87
N LEU A 253 9.47 18.33 -7.46
CA LEU A 253 10.25 18.92 -8.54
C LEU A 253 9.42 19.12 -9.81
N TYR A 254 8.77 18.06 -10.31
CA TYR A 254 8.08 18.10 -11.60
C TYR A 254 6.83 18.99 -11.61
N LYS A 255 5.97 18.92 -10.57
CA LYS A 255 4.70 19.66 -10.51
C LYS A 255 4.82 21.03 -9.84
N ARG A 256 5.77 21.20 -8.91
CA ARG A 256 5.86 22.43 -8.09
C ARG A 256 7.20 23.17 -8.24
N GLY A 257 8.17 22.62 -8.96
CA GLY A 257 9.50 23.23 -9.13
C GLY A 257 10.32 23.32 -7.83
N VAL A 258 9.94 22.59 -6.79
CA VAL A 258 10.59 22.69 -5.47
C VAL A 258 11.60 21.56 -5.28
N THR A 259 12.82 21.92 -4.90
CA THR A 259 13.90 20.99 -4.54
C THR A 259 14.13 20.97 -3.03
N PRO A 260 14.53 19.83 -2.45
CA PRO A 260 14.89 19.76 -1.04
C PRO A 260 16.19 20.53 -0.79
N LYS A 261 16.22 21.33 0.28
CA LYS A 261 17.40 22.12 0.71
C LYS A 261 18.17 21.41 1.82
N LYS A 262 17.48 20.97 2.87
CA LYS A 262 18.08 20.29 4.03
C LYS A 262 17.25 19.07 4.38
N ILE A 263 17.83 17.89 4.17
CA ILE A 263 17.19 16.61 4.46
C ILE A 263 17.65 16.14 5.84
N VAL A 264 16.68 15.80 6.69
CA VAL A 264 16.87 15.22 8.01
C VAL A 264 16.11 13.90 8.10
N ILE A 265 16.45 13.06 9.08
CA ILE A 265 15.65 11.88 9.41
C ILE A 265 14.66 12.27 10.50
N THR A 266 13.37 12.08 10.23
CA THR A 266 12.28 12.25 11.19
C THR A 266 11.67 10.89 11.54
N LYS A 267 11.06 10.79 12.73
CA LYS A 267 10.40 9.60 13.24
C LYS A 267 9.02 9.99 13.77
N GLU A 268 7.98 9.30 13.32
CA GLU A 268 6.61 9.49 13.79
C GLU A 268 6.06 8.14 14.27
N TYR A 269 5.55 8.10 15.50
CA TYR A 269 5.10 6.87 16.17
C TYR A 269 3.59 6.90 16.28
N TYR A 270 2.93 5.79 15.99
CA TYR A 270 1.49 5.66 16.14
C TYR A 270 1.11 4.21 16.44
N GLU A 271 0.06 4.05 17.24
CA GLU A 271 -0.52 2.73 17.51
C GLU A 271 -1.31 2.26 16.29
N ALA A 272 -1.17 0.98 15.96
CA ALA A 272 -2.00 0.35 14.95
C ALA A 272 -2.11 -1.15 15.19
N SER A 273 -3.36 -1.61 15.28
CA SER A 273 -3.75 -3.01 15.35
C SER A 273 -3.02 -3.73 16.49
N GLY A 274 -3.04 -3.13 17.69
CA GLY A 274 -2.38 -3.66 18.90
C GLY A 274 -0.85 -3.67 18.89
N GLY A 275 -0.22 -3.10 17.86
CA GLY A 275 1.24 -2.91 17.78
C GLY A 275 1.59 -1.45 17.59
N ILE A 276 2.89 -1.17 17.43
CA ILE A 276 3.42 0.19 17.24
C ILE A 276 4.02 0.28 15.84
N GLU A 277 3.63 1.32 15.10
CA GLU A 277 4.27 1.69 13.84
C GLU A 277 5.21 2.88 14.08
N VAL A 278 6.38 2.81 13.47
CA VAL A 278 7.35 3.90 13.42
C VAL A 278 7.58 4.25 11.96
N PHE A 279 7.08 5.41 11.55
CA PHE A 279 7.32 5.97 10.23
C PHE A 279 8.60 6.81 10.27
N ILE A 280 9.65 6.29 9.65
CA ILE A 280 10.96 6.93 9.57
C ILE A 280 11.10 7.55 8.19
N ALA A 281 11.31 8.87 8.11
CA ALA A 281 11.36 9.59 6.85
C ALA A 281 12.66 10.38 6.69
N ALA A 282 13.28 10.28 5.52
CA ALA A 282 14.29 11.23 5.07
C ALA A 282 13.55 12.36 4.33
N GLU A 283 13.34 13.49 5.01
CA GLU A 283 12.52 14.60 4.50
C GLU A 283 13.15 15.98 4.74
N ASP A 284 12.75 16.95 3.92
CA ASP A 284 12.93 18.38 4.18
C ASP A 284 11.66 18.90 4.85
N PRO A 285 11.67 19.16 6.17
CA PRO A 285 10.48 19.56 6.91
C PRO A 285 10.03 21.00 6.59
N VAL A 286 10.93 21.85 6.09
CA VAL A 286 10.63 23.24 5.75
C VAL A 286 9.85 23.29 4.45
N ASN A 287 10.33 22.57 3.43
CA ASN A 287 9.69 22.54 2.10
C ASN A 287 8.64 21.41 1.96
N ASP A 288 8.48 20.58 2.99
CA ASP A 288 7.60 19.41 3.04
C ASP A 288 7.84 18.43 1.88
N ILE A 289 9.11 18.07 1.69
CA ILE A 289 9.57 17.18 0.62
C ILE A 289 10.08 15.88 1.21
N LEU A 290 9.55 14.76 0.72
CA LEU A 290 9.93 13.41 1.11
C LEU A 290 10.90 12.80 0.09
N VAL A 291 12.08 12.39 0.56
CA VAL A 291 13.12 11.76 -0.27
C VAL A 291 13.11 10.24 -0.12
N GLY A 292 12.87 9.75 1.09
CA GLY A 292 12.72 8.32 1.35
C GLY A 292 11.97 8.06 2.63
N LEU A 293 11.46 6.85 2.78
CA LEU A 293 10.71 6.41 3.94
C LEU A 293 11.03 4.96 4.29
N LEU A 294 10.83 4.61 5.56
CA LEU A 294 10.84 3.27 6.09
C LEU A 294 9.69 3.10 7.07
N ARG A 295 8.95 1.99 6.97
CA ARG A 295 7.90 1.59 7.92
C ARG A 295 8.43 0.48 8.81
N LEU A 296 8.69 0.79 10.08
CA LEU A 296 9.10 -0.18 11.08
C LEU A 296 7.89 -0.49 11.96
N ARG A 297 7.63 -1.76 12.21
CA ARG A 297 6.57 -2.21 13.11
C ARG A 297 7.15 -3.00 14.26
N ILE A 298 6.65 -2.71 15.45
CA ILE A 298 6.69 -3.59 16.60
C ILE A 298 5.36 -4.36 16.61
N PRO A 299 5.37 -5.67 16.31
CA PRO A 299 4.15 -6.46 16.14
C PRO A 299 3.32 -6.54 17.41
N SER A 300 2.04 -6.84 17.26
CA SER A 300 1.17 -7.11 18.40
C SER A 300 1.49 -8.46 19.04
N GLU A 301 1.02 -8.69 20.27
CA GLU A 301 1.13 -9.98 20.96
C GLU A 301 0.40 -11.13 20.22
N LYS A 302 -0.49 -10.79 19.27
CA LYS A 302 -1.26 -11.74 18.47
C LYS A 302 -0.58 -12.09 17.14
N ALA A 303 0.66 -11.70 16.92
CA ALA A 303 1.40 -12.06 15.71
C ALA A 303 1.52 -13.59 15.60
N HIS A 304 1.10 -14.16 14.46
CA HIS A 304 0.98 -15.62 14.30
C HIS A 304 2.21 -16.28 13.64
N ARG A 305 3.06 -15.48 12.99
CA ARG A 305 4.22 -15.99 12.26
C ARG A 305 5.28 -16.56 13.21
N PRO A 306 5.79 -17.78 12.98
CA PRO A 306 6.78 -18.40 13.86
C PRO A 306 8.11 -17.63 13.91
N GLU A 307 8.42 -16.82 12.89
CA GLU A 307 9.59 -15.95 12.90
C GLU A 307 9.45 -14.73 13.81
N VAL A 308 8.23 -14.42 14.27
CA VAL A 308 7.92 -13.24 15.06
C VAL A 308 7.71 -13.62 16.53
N ASP A 309 8.48 -12.97 17.40
CA ASP A 309 8.37 -13.09 18.85
C ASP A 309 8.33 -11.71 19.51
N ALA A 310 8.18 -11.67 20.83
CA ALA A 310 8.11 -10.43 21.63
C ALA A 310 9.35 -9.51 21.52
N ARG A 311 10.46 -9.97 20.91
CA ARG A 311 11.69 -9.18 20.69
C ARG A 311 12.02 -9.07 19.22
N THR A 312 11.00 -9.04 18.37
CA THR A 312 11.11 -8.90 16.92
C THR A 312 10.58 -7.55 16.46
N ALA A 313 11.32 -6.87 15.61
CA ALA A 313 10.81 -5.74 14.82
C ALA A 313 10.72 -6.12 13.33
N ILE A 314 9.79 -5.50 12.59
CA ILE A 314 9.56 -5.80 11.18
C ILE A 314 9.64 -4.53 10.35
N VAL A 315 10.54 -4.49 9.38
CA VAL A 315 10.54 -3.49 8.30
C VAL A 315 9.55 -3.93 7.24
N ARG A 316 8.45 -3.20 7.15
CA ARG A 316 7.32 -3.44 6.23
C ARG A 316 7.54 -2.80 4.86
N GLU A 317 8.28 -1.70 4.84
CA GLU A 317 8.59 -0.97 3.63
C GLU A 317 9.91 -0.20 3.80
N LEU A 318 10.73 -0.21 2.76
CA LEU A 318 11.79 0.76 2.53
C LEU A 318 11.64 1.29 1.12
N HIS A 319 11.47 2.59 0.96
CA HIS A 319 11.32 3.23 -0.34
C HIS A 319 12.15 4.50 -0.41
N VAL A 320 13.01 4.61 -1.43
CA VAL A 320 13.76 5.82 -1.73
C VAL A 320 13.33 6.34 -3.09
N TYR A 321 12.76 7.54 -3.10
CA TYR A 321 12.32 8.19 -4.33
C TYR A 321 13.53 8.73 -5.08
N GLY A 322 13.69 8.30 -6.33
CA GLY A 322 14.52 8.99 -7.31
C GLY A 322 13.68 10.03 -8.06
N PRO A 323 14.31 10.99 -8.76
CA PRO A 323 13.58 11.78 -9.74
C PRO A 323 12.99 10.85 -10.81
N GLN A 324 11.74 11.09 -11.20
CA GLN A 324 11.19 10.49 -12.41
C GLN A 324 11.92 11.12 -13.59
N VAL A 325 12.93 10.44 -14.12
CA VAL A 325 13.63 10.92 -15.31
C VAL A 325 12.73 10.69 -16.53
N PRO A 326 12.47 11.71 -17.37
CA PRO A 326 11.84 11.50 -18.67
C PRO A 326 12.61 10.45 -19.46
N VAL A 327 11.91 9.68 -20.29
CA VAL A 327 12.53 8.67 -21.17
C VAL A 327 13.65 9.34 -21.97
N GLY A 328 14.90 8.88 -21.80
CA GLY A 328 16.08 9.40 -22.49
C GLY A 328 17.00 10.33 -21.68
N HIS A 329 16.67 10.69 -20.44
CA HIS A 329 17.52 11.53 -19.58
C HIS A 329 18.06 10.75 -18.36
N SER A 330 19.25 11.12 -17.86
CA SER A 330 19.87 10.59 -16.64
C SER A 330 19.49 11.42 -15.41
N ASP A 331 19.43 10.80 -14.23
CA ASP A 331 19.10 11.43 -12.94
C ASP A 331 20.07 12.60 -12.66
N PRO A 332 19.63 13.87 -12.79
CA PRO A 332 20.53 15.02 -12.64
C PRO A 332 20.97 15.25 -11.19
N LEU A 333 20.29 14.64 -10.21
CA LEU A 333 20.44 14.98 -8.79
C LEU A 333 21.01 13.82 -7.93
N GLY A 334 21.00 12.60 -8.46
CA GLY A 334 21.61 11.41 -7.85
C GLY A 334 21.01 11.01 -6.50
N TRP A 335 19.77 11.42 -6.19
CA TRP A 335 19.19 11.25 -4.84
C TRP A 335 19.04 9.79 -4.44
N GLN A 336 18.75 8.91 -5.39
CA GLN A 336 18.64 7.47 -5.14
C GLN A 336 20.00 6.83 -4.76
N HIS A 337 21.11 7.52 -5.03
CA HIS A 337 22.48 7.06 -4.80
C HIS A 337 23.16 7.69 -3.57
N ARG A 338 22.49 8.57 -2.81
CA ARG A 338 23.06 9.22 -1.61
C ARG A 338 23.00 8.39 -0.33
N GLY A 339 22.87 7.06 -0.44
CA GLY A 339 22.87 6.15 0.71
C GLY A 339 21.66 6.28 1.64
N TRP A 340 20.61 7.03 1.28
CA TRP A 340 19.43 7.22 2.14
C TRP A 340 18.76 5.91 2.54
N GLY A 341 18.71 4.92 1.64
CA GLY A 341 18.14 3.61 1.98
C GLY A 341 18.88 2.91 3.12
N ARG A 342 20.22 2.99 3.10
CA ARG A 342 21.07 2.44 4.17
C ARG A 342 20.88 3.23 5.47
N ARG A 343 20.90 4.56 5.41
CA ARG A 343 20.71 5.41 6.60
C ARG A 343 19.36 5.19 7.28
N LEU A 344 18.28 5.08 6.49
CA LEU A 344 16.95 4.76 7.01
C LEU A 344 16.93 3.39 7.70
N LEU A 345 17.56 2.39 7.09
CA LEU A 345 17.63 1.04 7.66
C LEU A 345 18.47 1.01 8.94
N GLU A 346 19.62 1.70 8.97
CA GLU A 346 20.44 1.87 10.18
C GLU A 346 19.65 2.53 11.31
N THR A 347 18.89 3.60 11.02
CA THR A 347 17.99 4.22 12.02
C THR A 347 16.90 3.25 12.48
N ALA A 348 16.35 2.42 11.61
CA ALA A 348 15.37 1.41 12.01
C ALA A 348 15.97 0.34 12.92
N GLU A 349 17.20 -0.10 12.66
CA GLU A 349 17.94 -1.02 13.52
C GLU A 349 18.22 -0.41 14.90
N GLU A 350 18.62 0.86 14.95
CA GLU A 350 18.83 1.60 16.21
C GLU A 350 17.52 1.75 17.01
N VAL A 351 16.43 2.16 16.36
CA VAL A 351 15.11 2.28 17.01
C VAL A 351 14.65 0.94 17.56
N ALA A 352 14.71 -0.12 16.73
CA ALA A 352 14.33 -1.47 17.15
C ALA A 352 15.15 -1.94 18.37
N ARG A 353 16.47 -1.74 18.35
CA ARG A 353 17.38 -2.16 19.42
C ARG A 353 17.20 -1.34 20.69
N TYR A 354 17.31 -0.02 20.61
CA TYR A 354 17.48 0.83 21.80
C TYR A 354 16.16 1.33 22.37
N GLU A 355 15.14 1.53 21.54
CA GLU A 355 13.83 2.02 22.00
C GLU A 355 12.89 0.86 22.33
N PHE A 356 13.00 -0.27 21.62
CA PHE A 356 12.07 -1.42 21.78
C PHE A 356 12.74 -2.72 22.23
N SER A 357 14.06 -2.71 22.52
CA SER A 357 14.79 -3.90 23.00
C SER A 357 14.66 -5.13 22.09
N ALA A 358 14.42 -4.92 20.80
CA ALA A 358 14.34 -6.00 19.82
C ALA A 358 15.73 -6.65 19.65
N LYS A 359 15.74 -7.97 19.52
CA LYS A 359 16.94 -8.79 19.29
C LYS A 359 17.13 -9.18 17.84
N LYS A 360 16.09 -9.06 17.03
CA LYS A 360 16.14 -9.31 15.59
C LYS A 360 15.20 -8.39 14.84
N ILE A 361 15.58 -8.09 13.61
CA ILE A 361 14.79 -7.32 12.68
C ILE A 361 14.54 -8.15 11.42
N LEU A 362 13.27 -8.22 11.03
CA LEU A 362 12.81 -8.89 9.83
C LEU A 362 12.50 -7.84 8.76
N VAL A 363 12.69 -8.18 7.49
CA VAL A 363 12.29 -7.34 6.36
C VAL A 363 11.44 -8.16 5.41
N LEU A 364 10.21 -7.69 5.17
CA LEU A 364 9.38 -8.24 4.10
C LEU A 364 9.83 -7.66 2.75
N SER A 365 10.84 -8.30 2.16
CA SER A 365 11.47 -7.86 0.92
C SER A 365 10.83 -8.53 -0.29
N GLY A 366 10.57 -7.74 -1.34
CA GLY A 366 10.31 -8.31 -2.67
C GLY A 366 11.48 -9.18 -3.12
N VAL A 367 11.18 -10.27 -3.83
CA VAL A 367 12.17 -11.29 -4.25
C VAL A 367 13.36 -10.64 -4.97
N GLY A 368 13.09 -9.78 -5.95
CA GLY A 368 14.09 -9.05 -6.72
C GLY A 368 14.90 -7.99 -5.96
N VAL A 369 14.67 -7.81 -4.65
CA VAL A 369 15.37 -6.85 -3.78
C VAL A 369 16.17 -7.54 -2.68
N ARG A 370 16.05 -8.85 -2.48
CA ARG A 370 16.72 -9.57 -1.39
C ARG A 370 18.24 -9.40 -1.38
N GLU A 371 18.87 -9.35 -2.56
CA GLU A 371 20.31 -9.06 -2.74
C GLU A 371 20.74 -7.69 -2.16
N TYR A 372 19.86 -6.69 -2.15
CA TYR A 372 20.17 -5.41 -1.52
C TYR A 372 20.37 -5.57 -0.01
N TYR A 373 19.49 -6.32 0.65
CA TYR A 373 19.58 -6.57 2.09
C TYR A 373 20.73 -7.51 2.44
N ARG A 374 21.07 -8.49 1.58
CA ARG A 374 22.25 -9.35 1.77
C ARG A 374 23.54 -8.56 1.90
N LYS A 375 23.72 -7.54 1.05
CA LYS A 375 24.87 -6.63 1.11
C LYS A 375 24.95 -5.80 2.39
N LEU A 376 23.85 -5.71 3.15
CA LEU A 376 23.74 -5.00 4.42
C LEU A 376 23.77 -5.94 5.64
N GLY A 377 24.13 -7.21 5.42
CA GLY A 377 24.29 -8.21 6.48
C GLY A 377 23.01 -8.96 6.86
N TYR A 378 21.93 -8.85 6.07
CA TYR A 378 20.74 -9.68 6.25
C TYR A 378 20.91 -11.01 5.53
N HIS A 379 20.27 -12.05 6.04
CA HIS A 379 20.19 -13.36 5.38
C HIS A 379 18.75 -13.85 5.36
N ARG A 380 18.41 -14.82 4.51
CA ARG A 380 17.08 -15.44 4.51
C ARG A 380 17.20 -16.83 5.12
N PRO A 381 16.63 -17.09 6.32
CA PRO A 381 16.54 -18.45 6.84
C PRO A 381 15.79 -19.38 5.87
N PRO A 382 16.07 -20.69 5.87
CA PRO A 382 15.26 -21.67 5.15
C PRO A 382 13.78 -21.50 5.47
N ASP A 383 12.93 -21.63 4.46
CA ASP A 383 11.46 -21.55 4.55
C ASP A 383 10.87 -20.24 5.10
N SER A 384 11.71 -19.25 5.41
CA SER A 384 11.25 -17.93 5.83
C SER A 384 11.01 -17.00 4.64
N PRO A 385 9.92 -16.23 4.61
CA PRO A 385 9.69 -15.21 3.60
C PRO A 385 10.53 -13.93 3.84
N TYR A 386 11.14 -13.79 5.02
CA TYR A 386 11.79 -12.56 5.47
C TYR A 386 13.31 -12.56 5.29
N MET A 387 13.87 -11.39 5.01
CA MET A 387 15.29 -11.13 5.24
C MET A 387 15.48 -10.80 6.72
N THR A 388 16.37 -11.51 7.41
CA THR A 388 16.57 -11.43 8.85
C THR A 388 17.97 -10.92 9.18
N LYS A 389 18.05 -10.07 10.21
CA LYS A 389 19.31 -9.67 10.85
C LYS A 389 19.12 -9.70 12.37
N PHE A 390 20.08 -10.30 13.07
CA PHE A 390 20.13 -10.23 14.53
C PHE A 390 20.77 -8.91 14.93
N LEU A 391 20.15 -8.26 15.91
CA LEU A 391 20.66 -7.03 16.50
C LEU A 391 21.57 -7.47 17.66
N ALA A 392 22.87 -7.24 17.48
CA ALA A 392 23.87 -7.38 18.56
C ALA A 392 23.62 -6.37 19.68
#